data_AF-A0A3D2FUT2-F1
#
_entry.id   AF-A0A3D2FUT2-F1
#
_cell.length_a   1.000
_cell.length_b   1.000
_cell.length_c   1.000
_cell.angle_alpha   90.00
_cell.angle_beta   90.00
_cell.angle_gamma   90.00
#
_symmetry.space_group_name_H-M   'P 1'
#
loop_
_entity.id
_entity.type
_entity.pdbx_description
1 polymer ?
#
loop_
_entity_poly.entity_id
_entity_poly.type
_entity_poly.pdbx_seq_one_letter_code
_entity_poly.pdbx_strand_id
1 'polypeptide(L)' 'ELVELGGSQTLEDRLSHVLATVACHGSVRAGRQLNDAEMNALLREMEVTPRSGQCNHGRPTWVRLSLADIERLFGRR' A
#
# COMPACT_ATOMS: atom_id res chain seq x y z
N GLU A 1 -6.03 -27.08 -30.16
CA GLU A 1 -6.52 -25.87 -29.46
C GLU A 1 -5.45 -25.43 -28.45
N LEU A 2 -4.29 -25.00 -28.97
CA LEU A 2 -3.10 -24.59 -28.21
C LEU A 2 -2.42 -23.40 -28.92
N VAL A 3 -3.25 -22.56 -29.52
CA VAL A 3 -2.84 -21.28 -30.12
C VAL A 3 -3.55 -20.21 -29.30
N GLU A 4 -2.79 -19.19 -28.89
CA GLU A 4 -3.22 -17.99 -28.13
C GLU A 4 -3.04 -17.98 -26.61
N LEU A 5 -1.79 -18.08 -26.15
CA LEU A 5 -1.34 -17.25 -25.03
C LEU A 5 -0.06 -16.55 -25.46
N GLY A 6 -0.24 -15.44 -26.18
CA GLY A 6 0.84 -14.55 -26.58
C GLY A 6 1.54 -13.94 -25.38
N GLY A 7 2.87 -13.81 -25.50
CA GLY A 7 3.71 -12.97 -24.66
C GLY A 7 4.20 -13.64 -23.39
N SER A 8 5.50 -13.92 -23.34
CA SER A 8 6.28 -14.26 -22.16
C SER A 8 5.84 -13.49 -20.89
N GLN A 9 5.04 -14.11 -20.02
CA GLN A 9 5.08 -13.77 -18.60
C GLN A 9 6.38 -14.36 -18.06
N THR A 10 7.35 -13.50 -17.80
CA THR A 10 8.67 -13.90 -17.30
C THR A 10 8.52 -14.56 -15.92
N LEU A 11 9.51 -15.34 -15.49
CA LEU A 11 9.55 -15.88 -14.12
C LEU A 11 9.41 -14.76 -13.07
N GLU A 12 9.97 -13.59 -13.37
CA GLU A 12 9.91 -12.38 -12.54
C GLU A 12 8.47 -11.88 -12.36
N ASP A 13 7.64 -11.88 -13.41
CA ASP A 13 6.24 -11.47 -13.33
C ASP A 13 5.43 -12.41 -12.42
N ARG A 14 5.66 -13.72 -12.57
CA ARG A 14 5.01 -14.74 -11.73
C ARG A 14 5.44 -14.62 -10.27
N LEU A 15 6.74 -14.40 -10.03
CA LEU A 15 7.26 -14.18 -8.68
C LEU A 15 6.66 -12.92 -8.07
N SER A 16 6.62 -11.82 -8.81
CA SER A 16 6.03 -10.55 -8.37
C SER A 16 4.56 -10.72 -8.00
N HIS A 17 3.78 -11.48 -8.77
CA HIS A 17 2.39 -11.78 -8.46
C HIS A 17 2.22 -12.55 -7.13
N VAL A 18 3.05 -13.57 -6.90
CA VAL A 18 3.04 -14.33 -5.63
C VAL A 18 3.42 -13.43 -4.46
N LEU A 19 4.49 -12.65 -4.58
CA LEU A 19 4.94 -11.72 -3.53
C LEU A 19 3.89 -10.66 -3.24
N ALA A 20 3.22 -10.12 -4.26
CA ALA A 20 2.13 -9.18 -4.08
C ALA A 20 0.97 -9.80 -3.27
N THR A 21 0.63 -11.05 -3.55
CA THR A 21 -0.40 -11.79 -2.80
C THR A 21 0.02 -11.97 -1.34
N VAL A 22 1.24 -12.45 -1.08
CA VAL A 22 1.77 -12.59 0.29
C VAL A 22 1.74 -11.26 1.03
N ALA A 23 2.19 -10.17 0.40
CA ALA A 23 2.18 -8.83 1.00
C ALA A 23 0.76 -8.35 1.36
N CYS A 24 -0.23 -8.55 0.48
CA CYS A 24 -1.61 -8.14 0.73
C CYS A 24 -2.32 -8.99 1.80
N HIS A 25 -1.87 -10.22 2.00
CA HIS A 25 -2.38 -11.10 3.04
C HIS A 25 -1.67 -10.96 4.39
N GLY A 26 -0.38 -10.60 4.39
CA GLY A 26 0.39 -10.30 5.59
C GLY A 26 0.27 -8.87 6.11
N SER A 27 -0.29 -7.94 5.32
CA SER A 27 -0.44 -6.54 5.72
C SER A 27 -1.35 -6.38 6.95
N VAL A 28 -1.16 -5.28 7.69
CA VAL A 28 -2.19 -4.78 8.62
C VAL A 28 -3.48 -4.53 7.81
N ARG A 29 -4.61 -5.03 8.31
CA ARG A 29 -5.92 -4.95 7.65
C ARG A 29 -6.90 -4.16 8.51
N ALA A 30 -7.94 -3.64 7.86
CA ALA A 30 -9.03 -2.97 8.54
C ALA A 30 -9.61 -3.85 9.66
N GLY A 31 -9.86 -3.26 10.82
CA GLY A 31 -10.39 -3.95 12.00
C GLY A 31 -9.34 -4.56 12.94
N ARG A 32 -8.06 -4.69 12.53
CA ARG A 32 -6.99 -5.04 13.48
C ARG A 32 -6.70 -3.83 14.37
N GLN A 33 -6.83 -4.01 15.69
CA GLN A 33 -6.38 -3.01 16.65
C GLN A 33 -4.84 -3.02 16.71
N LEU A 34 -4.26 -1.82 16.76
CA LEU A 34 -2.83 -1.61 16.97
C LEU A 34 -2.64 -0.71 18.18
N ASN A 35 -1.60 -0.96 18.96
CA ASN A 35 -1.13 -0.01 19.96
C ASN A 35 -0.20 1.04 19.33
N ASP A 36 0.14 2.07 20.11
CA ASP A 36 0.98 3.18 19.64
C ASP A 36 2.37 2.74 19.20
N ALA A 37 2.96 1.72 19.84
CA ALA A 37 4.27 1.21 19.45
C ALA A 37 4.23 0.50 18.09
N GLU A 38 3.19 -0.31 17.85
CA GLU A 38 2.98 -0.99 16.55
C GLU A 38 2.72 0.02 15.43
N MET A 39 1.90 1.05 15.70
CA MET A 39 1.62 2.11 14.73
C MET A 39 2.89 2.88 14.35
N ASN A 40 3.67 3.32 15.36
CA ASN A 40 4.92 4.03 15.11
C ASN A 40 5.95 3.16 14.39
N ALA A 41 6.07 1.87 14.74
CA ALA A 41 6.96 0.94 14.06
C ALA A 41 6.62 0.83 12.57
N LEU A 42 5.34 0.66 12.22
CA LEU A 42 4.88 0.62 10.83
C LEU A 42 5.23 1.90 10.07
N LEU A 43 5.06 3.07 10.69
CA LEU A 43 5.41 4.35 10.06
C LEU A 43 6.92 4.49 9.81
N ARG A 44 7.77 4.03 10.75
CA ARG A 44 9.23 4.01 10.56
C ARG A 44 9.67 3.05 9.47
N GLU A 45 9.02 1.89 9.34
CA GLU A 45 9.25 0.99 8.22
C GLU A 45 8.87 1.64 6.88
N MET A 46 7.74 2.36 6.83
CA MET A 46 7.29 3.06 5.63
C MET A 46 8.28 4.17 5.17
N GLU A 47 8.93 4.86 6.10
CA GLU A 47 9.91 5.92 5.80
C GLU A 47 11.16 5.38 5.06
N VAL A 48 11.61 4.18 5.40
CA VAL A 48 12.78 3.54 4.78
C VAL A 48 12.43 2.60 3.63
N THR A 49 11.15 2.28 3.46
CA THR A 49 10.67 1.39 2.39
C THR A 49 10.47 2.17 1.08
N PRO A 50 11.19 1.84 -0.01
CA PRO A 50 11.00 2.50 -1.29
C PRO A 50 9.57 2.32 -1.81
N ARG A 51 9.01 3.39 -2.41
CA ARG A 51 7.64 3.40 -2.99
C ARG A 51 6.52 3.11 -1.97
N SER A 52 6.76 3.32 -0.68
CA SER A 52 5.77 3.08 0.37
C SER A 52 4.47 3.87 0.21
N GLY A 53 4.46 4.98 -0.56
CA GLY A 53 3.27 5.79 -0.87
C GLY A 53 2.23 5.12 -1.77
N GLN A 54 2.51 3.95 -2.33
CA GLN A 54 1.66 3.27 -3.30
C GLN A 54 1.56 1.78 -2.97
N CYS A 55 0.35 1.23 -2.86
CA CYS A 55 0.19 -0.22 -2.74
C CYS A 55 0.38 -0.92 -4.10
N ASN A 56 0.52 -2.24 -4.07
CA ASN A 56 0.69 -3.08 -5.27
C ASN A 56 -0.48 -2.99 -6.28
N HIS A 57 -1.62 -2.42 -5.89
CA HIS A 57 -2.79 -2.20 -6.75
C HIS A 57 -2.97 -0.75 -7.21
N GLY A 58 -2.01 0.14 -6.95
CA GLY A 58 -2.12 1.54 -7.37
C GLY A 58 -3.01 2.43 -6.50
N ARG A 59 -3.42 1.99 -5.30
CA ARG A 59 -4.01 2.89 -4.28
C ARG A 59 -2.95 3.59 -3.43
N PRO A 60 -3.09 4.89 -3.12
CA PRO A 60 -2.20 5.56 -2.18
C PRO A 60 -2.32 4.92 -0.79
N THR A 61 -1.21 4.83 -0.07
CA THR A 61 -1.17 4.22 1.27
C THR A 61 -1.36 5.24 2.40
N TRP A 62 -1.14 6.53 2.12
CA TRP A 62 -1.36 7.62 3.04
C TRP A 62 -1.79 8.88 2.28
N VAL A 63 -2.42 9.80 3.01
CA VAL A 63 -2.73 11.16 2.55
C VAL A 63 -2.29 12.15 3.62
N ARG A 64 -1.85 13.34 3.22
CA ARG A 64 -1.54 14.42 4.15
C ARG A 64 -2.69 15.42 4.13
N LEU A 65 -3.22 15.72 5.31
CA LEU A 65 -4.15 16.83 5.51
C LEU A 65 -3.40 17.92 6.28
N SER A 66 -3.25 19.10 5.68
CA SER A 66 -2.69 20.25 6.40
C SER A 66 -3.72 20.83 7.37
N LEU A 67 -3.28 21.63 8.35
CA LEU A 67 -4.20 22.30 9.28
C LEU A 67 -5.22 23.17 8.52
N ALA A 68 -4.76 23.92 7.52
CA ALA A 68 -5.64 24.73 6.65
C ALA A 68 -6.64 23.87 5.84
N ASP A 69 -6.25 22.65 5.44
CA ASP A 69 -7.19 21.74 4.78
C ASP A 69 -8.28 21.27 5.73
N ILE A 70 -7.91 20.97 6.97
CA ILE A 70 -8.85 20.62 8.02
C ILE A 70 -9.78 21.81 8.31
N GLU A 71 -9.25 23.01 8.50
CA GLU A 71 -10.04 24.23 8.75
C GLU A 71 -11.09 24.47 7.66
N ARG A 72 -10.70 24.31 6.40
CA ARG A 72 -11.59 24.44 5.24
C ARG A 72 -12.75 23.43 5.26
N LEU A 73 -12.52 22.20 5.72
CA LEU A 73 -13.59 21.20 5.86
C LEU A 73 -14.67 21.62 6.87
N PHE A 74 -14.33 22.50 7.82
CA PHE A 74 -15.26 23.09 8.77
C PHE A 74 -15.72 24.50 8.38
N GLY A 75 -15.47 24.95 7.14
CA GLY A 75 -15.83 26.28 6.66
C GLY A 75 -15.03 27.43 7.30
N ARG A 76 -13.88 27.12 7.91
CA ARG A 76 -12.94 28.10 8.48
C ARG A 76 -11.88 28.46 7.43
N ARG A 77 -11.23 29.62 7.62
CA ARG A 77 -10.20 30.14 6.72
C ARG A 77 -8.83 29.58 7.07
#